data_AF-A0A5F8GIK1-F1
#
_entry.id   AF-A0A5F8GIK1-F1
#
_cell.length_a   1.000
_cell.length_b   1.000
_cell.length_c   1.000
_cell.angle_alpha   90.00
_cell.angle_beta   90.00
_cell.angle_gamma   90.00
#
_symmetry.space_group_name_H-M   'P 1'
#
loop_
_entity.id
_entity.type
_entity.pdbx_description
1 polymer ?
#
loop_
_entity_poly.entity_id
_entity_poly.type
_entity_poly.pdbx_seq_one_letter_code
_entity_poly.pdbx_strand_id
1 'polypeptide(L)'
;MEPGELDRILRELLLPDTERIRLATEQLRAALRDPSAVTSLCELLAHAPEPQIRQFSALLIRRRLNTRWRRLPLDNRESLKSLVLTSLQNERVWDYFS
;
A
#
# COMPACT_ATOMS: atom_id res chain seq x y z
N MET A 1 -1.52 -12.77 4.73
CA MET A 1 -2.64 -12.23 3.93
C MET A 1 -2.23 -12.14 2.47
N GLU A 2 -3.14 -12.48 1.57
CA GLU A 2 -2.90 -12.43 0.13
C GLU A 2 -3.01 -10.98 -0.41
N PRO A 3 -2.18 -10.59 -1.39
CA PRO A 3 -2.23 -9.25 -2.01
C PRO A 3 -3.58 -8.95 -2.66
N GLY A 4 -4.24 -9.94 -3.25
CA GLY A 4 -5.55 -9.77 -3.87
C GLY A 4 -6.67 -9.48 -2.87
N GLU A 5 -6.59 -10.03 -1.66
CA GLU A 5 -7.55 -9.71 -0.59
C GLU A 5 -7.38 -8.26 -0.13
N LEU A 6 -6.13 -7.83 0.03
CA LEU A 6 -5.82 -6.47 0.42
C LEU A 6 -6.19 -5.46 -0.67
N ASP A 7 -5.93 -5.77 -1.94
CA ASP A 7 -6.35 -4.94 -3.08
C ASP A 7 -7.86 -4.68 -3.07
N ARG A 8 -8.66 -5.74 -2.89
CA ARG A 8 -10.11 -5.63 -2.78
C ARG A 8 -10.52 -4.68 -1.65
N ILE A 9 -9.93 -4.81 -0.46
CA ILE A 9 -10.21 -3.93 0.68
C ILE A 9 -9.86 -2.47 0.35
N LEU A 10 -8.71 -2.23 -0.27
CA LEU A 10 -8.29 -0.87 -0.66
C LEU A 10 -9.23 -0.27 -1.70
N ARG A 11 -9.72 -1.04 -2.66
CA ARG A 11 -10.70 -0.58 -3.66
C ARG A 11 -12.03 -0.19 -3.03
N GLU A 12 -12.54 -0.99 -2.10
CA GLU A 12 -13.80 -0.69 -1.39
C GLU A 12 -13.71 0.62 -0.60
N LEU A 13 -12.53 0.96 -0.06
CA LEU A 13 -12.29 2.22 0.64
C LEU A 13 -12.30 3.46 -0.27
N LEU A 14 -12.17 3.28 -1.59
CA LEU A 14 -12.20 4.36 -2.58
C LEU A 14 -13.60 4.60 -3.15
N LEU A 15 -14.57 3.73 -2.85
CA LEU A 15 -15.95 3.89 -3.30
C LEU A 15 -16.70 4.91 -2.43
N PRO A 16 -17.59 5.76 -3.00
CA PRO A 16 -18.37 6.74 -2.25
C PRO A 16 -19.57 6.09 -1.54
N ASP A 17 -19.34 5.08 -0.71
CA ASP A 17 -20.36 4.36 0.06
C ASP A 17 -19.93 4.23 1.52
N THR A 18 -20.61 4.95 2.41
CA THR A 18 -20.27 5.05 3.83
C THR A 18 -20.27 3.71 4.55
N GLU A 19 -21.22 2.82 4.26
CA GLU A 19 -21.30 1.52 4.91
C GLU A 19 -20.20 0.58 4.41
N ARG A 20 -19.94 0.59 3.10
CA ARG A 20 -18.80 -0.15 2.52
C ARG A 20 -17.47 0.34 3.05
N ILE A 21 -17.26 1.66 3.11
CA ILE A 21 -16.05 2.26 3.70
C ILE A 21 -15.88 1.83 5.15
N ARG A 22 -16.95 1.83 5.95
CA ARG A 22 -16.90 1.40 7.36
C ARG A 22 -16.44 -0.05 7.48
N LEU A 23 -17.09 -0.96 6.75
CA LEU A 23 -16.74 -2.39 6.76
C LEU A 23 -15.33 -2.64 6.24
N ALA A 24 -14.95 -2.01 5.12
CA ALA A 24 -13.60 -2.12 4.56
C ALA A 24 -12.53 -1.55 5.51
N THR A 25 -12.85 -0.51 6.28
CA THR A 25 -11.94 0.03 7.30
C THR A 25 -11.71 -0.96 8.44
N GLU A 26 -12.76 -1.66 8.88
CA GLU A 26 -12.65 -2.71 9.88
C GLU A 26 -11.84 -3.90 9.37
N GLN A 27 -12.11 -4.34 8.13
CA GLN A 27 -11.34 -5.38 7.44
C GLN A 27 -9.87 -4.97 7.33
N LEU A 28 -9.58 -3.74 6.89
CA LEU A 28 -8.21 -3.23 6.80
C LEU A 28 -7.51 -3.23 8.16
N ARG A 29 -8.18 -2.80 9.23
CA ARG A 29 -7.59 -2.82 10.58
C ARG A 29 -7.26 -4.24 11.02
N ALA A 30 -8.11 -5.22 10.70
CA ALA A 30 -7.88 -6.62 11.01
C ALA A 30 -6.72 -7.20 10.19
N ALA A 31 -6.76 -7.01 8.87
CA ALA A 31 -5.71 -7.37 7.91
C ALA A 31 -4.34 -6.85 8.32
N LEU A 32 -4.28 -5.58 8.74
CA LEU A 32 -3.04 -4.97 9.20
C LEU A 32 -2.51 -5.58 10.51
N ARG A 33 -3.23 -6.42 11.27
CA ARG A 33 -2.61 -7.10 12.41
C ARG A 33 -1.62 -8.19 11.98
N ASP A 34 -1.78 -8.73 10.78
CA ASP A 34 -0.88 -9.72 10.18
C ASP A 34 0.45 -9.05 9.73
N PRO A 35 1.62 -9.53 10.18
CA PRO A 35 2.92 -9.03 9.72
C PRO A 35 3.12 -9.14 8.20
N SER A 36 2.55 -10.16 7.56
CA SER A 36 2.65 -10.37 6.11
C SER A 36 1.92 -9.30 5.30
N ALA A 37 1.01 -8.52 5.92
CA ALA A 37 0.33 -7.41 5.27
C ALA A 37 1.30 -6.37 4.69
N VAL A 38 2.48 -6.18 5.31
CA VAL A 38 3.49 -5.26 4.78
C VAL A 38 4.06 -5.77 3.45
N THR A 39 4.29 -7.08 3.33
CA THR A 39 4.73 -7.70 2.07
C THR A 39 3.67 -7.52 0.99
N SER A 40 2.40 -7.79 1.31
CA SER A 40 1.28 -7.59 0.37
C SER A 40 1.15 -6.12 -0.07
N LEU A 41 1.33 -5.16 0.84
CA LEU A 41 1.34 -3.74 0.48
C LEU A 41 2.52 -3.39 -0.45
N CYS A 42 3.69 -4.00 -0.26
CA CYS A 42 4.85 -3.79 -1.13
C CYS A 42 4.58 -4.32 -2.55
N GLU A 43 3.91 -5.46 -2.68
CA GLU A 43 3.51 -6.01 -3.98
C GLU A 43 2.50 -5.08 -4.68
N LEU A 44 1.49 -4.59 -3.95
CA LEU A 44 0.53 -3.63 -4.49
C LEU A 44 1.21 -2.31 -4.89
N LEU A 45 2.15 -1.80 -4.09
CA LEU A 45 2.94 -0.62 -4.43
C LEU A 45 3.74 -0.79 -5.74
N ALA A 46 4.25 -2.00 -6.00
CA ALA A 46 5.07 -2.27 -7.18
C ALA A 46 4.25 -2.53 -8.45
N HIS A 47 3.11 -3.22 -8.30
CA HIS A 47 2.46 -3.89 -9.42
C HIS A 47 0.97 -3.56 -9.58
N ALA A 48 0.34 -2.84 -8.64
CA ALA A 48 -1.07 -2.51 -8.82
C ALA A 48 -1.26 -1.61 -10.06
N PRO A 49 -2.23 -1.91 -10.94
CA PRO A 49 -2.40 -1.16 -12.18
C PRO A 49 -2.85 0.28 -11.92
N GLU A 50 -3.73 0.48 -10.94
CA GLU A 50 -4.27 1.80 -10.60
C GLU A 50 -3.33 2.62 -9.72
N PRO A 51 -3.02 3.88 -10.10
CA PRO A 51 -2.19 4.76 -9.28
C PRO A 51 -2.73 4.95 -7.86
N GLN A 52 -4.06 5.03 -7.70
CA GLN A 52 -4.69 5.23 -6.40
C GLN A 52 -4.37 4.09 -5.43
N ILE A 53 -4.31 2.84 -5.91
CA ILE A 53 -3.98 1.66 -5.09
C ILE A 53 -2.51 1.66 -4.70
N ARG A 54 -1.60 2.00 -5.64
CA ARG A 54 -0.17 2.13 -5.35
C ARG A 54 0.10 3.22 -4.32
N GLN A 55 -0.49 4.40 -4.52
CA GLN A 55 -0.36 5.55 -3.62
C GLN A 55 -0.94 5.25 -2.23
N PHE A 56 -2.09 4.59 -2.16
CA PHE A 56 -2.68 4.21 -0.89
C PHE A 56 -1.81 3.17 -0.16
N SER A 57 -1.25 2.21 -0.90
CA SER A 57 -0.31 1.24 -0.37
C SER A 57 0.95 1.92 0.20
N ALA A 58 1.53 2.89 -0.53
CA ALA A 58 2.65 3.70 -0.05
C ALA A 58 2.35 4.41 1.28
N LEU A 59 1.17 5.01 1.39
CA LEU A 59 0.73 5.70 2.61
C LEU A 59 0.65 4.74 3.80
N LEU A 60 0.07 3.56 3.60
CA LEU A 60 -0.07 2.55 4.65
C LEU A 60 1.29 1.98 5.08
N ILE A 61 2.19 1.68 4.13
CA ILE A 61 3.57 1.26 4.43
C ILE A 61 4.28 2.33 5.26
N ARG A 62 4.23 3.60 4.82
CA ARG A 62 4.86 4.72 5.53
C ARG A 62 4.33 4.84 6.96
N ARG A 63 3.01 4.79 7.14
CA ARG A 63 2.36 4.88 8.47
C ARG A 63 2.79 3.72 9.38
N ARG A 64 2.92 2.52 8.81
CA ARG A 64 3.31 1.31 9.53
C ARG A 64 4.76 1.30 9.97
N LEU A 65 5.66 1.72 9.09
CA LEU A 65 7.09 1.60 9.32
C LEU A 65 7.66 2.80 10.05
N ASN A 66 6.97 3.94 10.12
CA ASN A 66 7.48 5.15 10.80
C ASN A 66 8.04 4.85 12.21
N THR A 67 7.31 4.09 13.03
CA THR A 67 7.74 3.76 14.40
C THR A 67 8.71 2.57 14.50
N ARG A 68 8.84 1.76 13.45
CA ARG A 68 9.61 0.50 13.45
C ARG A 68 10.78 0.48 12.47
N TRP A 69 10.97 1.53 11.68
CA TRP A 69 11.97 1.61 10.60
C TRP A 69 13.37 1.27 11.08
N ARG A 70 13.80 1.84 12.21
CA ARG A 70 15.13 1.61 12.79
C ARG A 70 15.34 0.16 13.29
N ARG A 71 14.26 -0.59 13.53
CA ARG A 71 14.31 -1.99 13.99
C ARG A 71 14.34 -2.99 12.83
N LEU A 72 14.12 -2.54 11.59
CA LEU A 72 14.22 -3.40 10.43
C LEU A 72 15.69 -3.74 10.14
N PRO A 73 15.97 -4.99 9.72
CA PRO A 73 17.27 -5.36 9.16
C PRO A 73 17.71 -4.38 8.07
N LEU A 74 19.03 -4.17 7.93
CA LEU A 74 19.56 -3.25 6.93
C LEU A 74 19.12 -3.64 5.51
N ASP A 75 19.18 -4.91 5.18
CA ASP A 75 18.81 -5.43 3.86
C ASP A 75 17.34 -5.15 3.51
N ASN A 76 16.44 -5.29 4.50
CA ASN A 76 15.01 -4.96 4.32
C ASN A 76 14.80 -3.46 4.12
N ARG A 77 15.61 -2.61 4.77
CA ARG A 77 15.55 -1.16 4.58
C ARG A 77 16.02 -0.77 3.19
N GLU A 78 17.14 -1.31 2.73
CA GLU A 78 17.65 -1.05 1.38
C GLU A 78 16.68 -1.56 0.30
N SER A 79 16.14 -2.78 0.48
CA SER A 79 15.12 -3.33 -0.42
C SER A 79 13.88 -2.44 -0.52
N LEU A 80 13.39 -1.92 0.62
CA LEU A 80 12.24 -1.01 0.61
C LEU A 80 12.56 0.33 -0.04
N LYS A 81 13.78 0.87 0.16
CA LYS A 81 14.19 2.10 -0.53
C LYS A 81 14.19 1.91 -2.04
N SER A 82 14.82 0.82 -2.52
CA SER A 82 14.83 0.49 -3.94
C SER A 82 13.42 0.33 -4.49
N LEU A 83 12.54 -0.39 -3.77
CA LEU A 83 11.14 -0.56 -4.14
C LEU A 83 10.42 0.78 -4.30
N VAL A 84 10.53 1.67 -3.32
CA VAL A 84 9.88 2.99 -3.35
C VAL A 84 10.41 3.84 -4.50
N LEU A 85 11.73 3.86 -4.72
CA LEU A 85 12.33 4.60 -5.82
C LEU A 85 11.85 4.09 -7.19
N THR A 86 11.81 2.77 -7.39
CA THR A 86 11.29 2.17 -8.62
C THR A 86 9.80 2.44 -8.78
N SER A 87 9.00 2.33 -7.72
CA SER A 87 7.56 2.60 -7.77
C SER A 87 7.26 4.06 -8.12
N LEU A 88 8.04 5.01 -7.60
CA LEU A 88 7.91 6.43 -7.95
C LEU A 88 8.17 6.72 -9.44
N GLN A 89 9.05 5.95 -10.11
CA GLN A 89 9.25 6.09 -11.56
C GLN A 89 8.03 5.63 -12.36
N ASN A 90 7.22 4.74 -11.79
CA ASN A 90 5.99 4.22 -12.40
C ASN A 90 4.75 5.10 -12.10
N GLU A 91 4.87 6.05 -11.18
CA GLU A 91 3.84 7.06 -10.95
C GLU A 91 3.89 8.07 -12.11
N ARG A 92 2.89 8.00 -13.00
CA ARG A 92 2.75 8.97 -14.09
C ARG A 92 2.49 10.37 -13.51
N VAL A 93 3.50 11.21 -13.56
CA VAL A 93 3.42 12.64 -13.23
C VAL A 93 2.71 13.33 -14.39
N TRP A 94 1.41 13.58 -14.21
CA TRP A 94 0.56 14.51 -15.00
C TRP A 94 0.56 14.35 -16.53
N ASP A 95 -0.41 13.60 -17.06
CA ASP A 95 -0.86 13.72 -18.47
C ASP A 95 -1.61 15.06 -18.70
N TYR A 96 -1.02 16.21 -18.35
CA TYR A 96 -1.62 17.54 -18.55
C TYR A 96 -1.12 18.29 -19.81
N PHE A 97 -0.35 17.63 -20.67
CA PHE A 97 0.09 18.20 -21.94
C PHE A 97 -0.17 17.25 -23.12
N SER A 98 -1.44 16.98 -23.41
CA SER A 98 -1.87 16.48 -24.73
C SER A 98 -3.25 17.02 -25.07
#